data_AF-E4T6V5-F1
#
_entry.id   AF-E4T6V5-F1
#
_cell.length_a   1.000
_cell.length_b   1.000
_cell.length_c   1.000
_cell.angle_alpha   90.00
_cell.angle_beta   90.00
_cell.angle_gamma   90.00
#
_symmetry.space_group_name_H-M   'P 1'
#
loop_
_entity.id
_entity.type
_entity.pdbx_description
1 polymer ?
#
loop_
_entity_poly.entity_id
_entity_poly.type
_entity_poly.pdbx_seq_one_letter_code
_entity_poly.pdbx_strand_id
1 'polypeptide(L)'
;MKRTYKQVVLITTLIFITHILSFGQGTRYTGPYTPSGPIVWNGVDNKIISGLSFTKLNQDNIQLWECSNITIKNCKFSKSAYKAITAENAKNLLIEDCVFDSVADGVLVNSHNGNPFNGGTCSGVKVTHNYFKNIIGGWPGHHAVQFAGVNGGGGNQVNYNSFESIHLQSHVDDIVSLFKSYGSVNDSIQIIGNWFRGGDYNAENHTGGAITVGDNGGAYVLVKNNILVNVVGGGIGNAGGSNIVFENNILFQDRATANPANQTAGLIMYNFDEGKIDCSSNTIRNNRVYYSTTNGNLLNIQANSNCGPIAGLETNISDPTLSASILPQNIAKAKGITTETEPVVVPTNTLYKIYPNPVFGKSIVITFENPGNEKISIYNLNGQMIVDQSISSNRTEINTSNLIAGIYLLKISKDNKTLEVRKIRVG
;
A
#
# COMPACT_ATOMS: atom_id res chain seq x y z
N MET A 1 72.10 -27.84 -25.53
CA MET A 1 71.76 -26.40 -25.68
C MET A 1 70.88 -26.32 -26.93
N LYS A 2 69.57 -26.05 -26.97
CA LYS A 2 68.52 -25.53 -26.09
C LYS A 2 67.26 -26.41 -26.29
N ARG A 3 66.54 -26.76 -25.22
CA ARG A 3 65.19 -27.38 -25.28
C ARG A 3 64.16 -26.27 -25.46
N THR A 4 63.35 -26.35 -26.51
CA THR A 4 62.25 -25.42 -26.80
C THR A 4 61.06 -25.76 -25.90
N TYR A 5 60.74 -24.86 -24.96
CA TYR A 5 59.50 -24.91 -24.19
C TYR A 5 58.40 -24.22 -25.00
N LYS A 6 57.40 -24.97 -25.46
CA LYS A 6 56.12 -24.39 -25.90
C LYS A 6 55.36 -23.99 -24.64
N GLN A 7 55.25 -22.69 -24.39
CA GLN A 7 54.31 -22.16 -23.40
C GLN A 7 52.89 -22.28 -23.97
N VAL A 8 52.12 -23.22 -23.43
CA VAL A 8 50.67 -23.24 -23.60
C VAL A 8 50.11 -22.23 -22.60
N VAL A 9 49.72 -21.06 -23.09
CA VAL A 9 48.96 -20.08 -22.30
C VAL A 9 47.53 -20.59 -22.24
N LEU A 10 47.17 -21.20 -21.11
CA LEU A 10 45.80 -21.59 -20.80
C LEU A 10 45.04 -20.32 -20.39
N ILE A 11 44.32 -19.70 -21.33
CA ILE A 11 43.38 -18.62 -21.02
C ILE A 11 42.15 -19.28 -20.40
N THR A 12 42.14 -19.41 -19.07
CA THR A 12 40.91 -19.69 -18.33
C THR A 12 40.06 -18.44 -18.32
N THR A 13 39.14 -18.33 -19.26
CA THR A 13 38.04 -17.36 -19.23
C THR A 13 37.16 -17.74 -18.04
N LEU A 14 37.44 -17.16 -16.87
CA LEU A 14 36.59 -17.27 -15.70
C LEU A 14 35.33 -16.44 -16.01
N ILE A 15 34.32 -17.07 -16.60
CA ILE A 15 32.99 -16.48 -16.70
C ILE A 15 32.48 -16.42 -15.27
N PHE A 16 32.66 -15.27 -14.61
CA PHE A 16 31.86 -14.90 -13.46
C PHE A 16 30.42 -14.78 -13.95
N ILE A 17 29.72 -15.92 -14.00
CA ILE A 17 28.28 -15.94 -13.88
C ILE A 17 28.06 -15.49 -12.44
N THR A 18 27.95 -14.17 -12.25
CA THR A 18 27.25 -13.64 -11.09
C THR A 18 25.88 -14.29 -11.14
N HIS A 19 25.72 -15.38 -10.39
CA HIS A 19 24.42 -15.78 -9.92
C HIS A 19 23.95 -14.57 -9.13
N ILE A 20 23.21 -13.69 -9.80
CA ILE A 20 22.29 -12.81 -9.13
C ILE A 20 21.36 -13.80 -8.44
N LEU A 21 21.68 -14.10 -7.18
CA LEU A 21 20.72 -14.63 -6.24
C LEU A 21 19.60 -13.59 -6.28
N SER A 22 18.59 -13.85 -7.11
CA SER A 22 17.29 -13.20 -6.99
C SER A 22 16.78 -13.65 -5.64
N PHE A 23 17.21 -12.94 -4.58
CA PHE A 23 16.43 -12.86 -3.36
C PHE A 23 15.03 -12.48 -3.83
N GLY A 24 14.08 -13.41 -3.72
CA GLY A 24 12.78 -13.25 -4.33
C GLY A 24 12.07 -12.08 -3.69
N GLN A 25 11.88 -11.00 -4.45
CA GLN A 25 10.97 -9.92 -4.05
C GLN A 25 9.55 -10.44 -4.02
N GLY A 26 8.74 -9.82 -3.16
CA GLY A 26 7.35 -10.24 -2.95
C GLY A 26 7.23 -11.39 -1.96
N THR A 27 5.99 -11.83 -1.73
CA THR A 27 5.72 -13.00 -0.90
C THR A 27 6.41 -14.24 -1.46
N ARG A 28 6.77 -15.16 -0.58
CA ARG A 28 7.24 -16.52 -0.93
C ARG A 28 6.21 -17.57 -0.51
N TYR A 29 5.15 -17.15 0.19
CA TYR A 29 4.12 -18.04 0.71
C TYR A 29 3.17 -18.49 -0.41
N THR A 30 3.07 -19.81 -0.59
CA THR A 30 2.19 -20.44 -1.58
C THR A 30 1.15 -21.37 -0.95
N GLY A 31 1.10 -21.40 0.39
CA GLY A 31 0.18 -22.24 1.15
C GLY A 31 -1.25 -21.70 1.16
N PRO A 32 -2.20 -22.47 1.72
CA PRO A 32 -3.59 -22.06 1.85
C PRO A 32 -3.77 -20.96 2.90
N TYR A 33 -4.91 -20.29 2.87
CA TYR A 33 -5.31 -19.32 3.89
C TYR A 33 -6.58 -19.79 4.60
N THR A 34 -6.70 -19.45 5.88
CA THR A 34 -7.91 -19.66 6.67
C THR A 34 -8.67 -18.34 6.80
N PRO A 35 -9.96 -18.27 6.41
CA PRO A 35 -10.75 -17.05 6.58
C PRO A 35 -10.78 -16.56 8.04
N SER A 36 -10.63 -15.25 8.22
CA SER A 36 -10.64 -14.59 9.51
C SER A 36 -11.54 -13.36 9.49
N GLY A 37 -12.15 -13.08 10.64
CA GLY A 37 -12.70 -11.76 10.94
C GLY A 37 -11.59 -10.77 11.30
N PRO A 38 -11.95 -9.50 11.59
CA PRO A 38 -11.00 -8.47 11.98
C PRO A 38 -10.31 -8.82 13.31
N ILE A 39 -9.03 -8.46 13.43
CA ILE A 39 -8.23 -8.60 14.65
C ILE A 39 -7.97 -7.21 15.22
N VAL A 40 -8.22 -7.06 16.52
CA VAL A 40 -8.22 -5.78 17.22
C VAL A 40 -7.49 -6.01 18.54
N TRP A 41 -6.23 -5.57 18.64
CA TRP A 41 -5.34 -5.82 19.77
C TRP A 41 -4.82 -4.52 20.38
N ASN A 42 -4.84 -4.46 21.72
CA ASN A 42 -4.34 -3.33 22.49
C ASN A 42 -3.37 -3.85 23.57
N GLY A 43 -2.14 -3.32 23.60
CA GLY A 43 -1.12 -3.67 24.59
C GLY A 43 -0.62 -5.12 24.49
N VAL A 44 -0.82 -5.78 23.35
CA VAL A 44 -0.44 -7.19 23.17
C VAL A 44 1.04 -7.31 22.87
N ASP A 45 1.70 -8.27 23.52
CA ASP A 45 3.11 -8.58 23.31
C ASP A 45 3.33 -10.03 22.87
N ASN A 46 4.36 -10.26 22.05
CA ASN A 46 4.90 -11.58 21.70
C ASN A 46 3.86 -12.53 21.08
N LYS A 47 3.24 -12.09 19.98
CA LYS A 47 2.21 -12.86 19.25
C LYS A 47 2.48 -12.96 17.76
N ILE A 48 1.92 -14.00 17.17
CA ILE A 48 2.00 -14.28 15.74
C ILE A 48 0.58 -14.36 15.17
N ILE A 49 0.33 -13.63 14.09
CA ILE A 49 -0.84 -13.76 13.21
C ILE A 49 -0.34 -14.43 11.93
N SER A 50 -0.83 -15.62 11.60
CA SER A 50 -0.28 -16.38 10.47
C SER A 50 -1.32 -17.17 9.69
N GLY A 51 -1.20 -17.20 8.36
CA GLY A 51 -1.99 -18.09 7.50
C GLY A 51 -3.45 -17.68 7.35
N LEU A 52 -3.80 -16.41 7.61
CA LEU A 52 -5.19 -15.94 7.62
C LEU A 52 -5.54 -15.19 6.33
N SER A 53 -6.80 -15.27 5.89
CA SER A 53 -7.37 -14.42 4.85
C SER A 53 -8.43 -13.47 5.40
N PHE A 54 -8.35 -12.21 5.00
CA PHE A 54 -9.28 -11.15 5.36
C PHE A 54 -9.88 -10.59 4.08
N THR A 55 -11.20 -10.74 3.90
CA THR A 55 -11.85 -10.42 2.63
C THR A 55 -13.12 -9.60 2.84
N LYS A 56 -13.23 -8.46 2.15
CA LYS A 56 -14.42 -7.59 2.16
C LYS A 56 -14.90 -7.22 3.58
N LEU A 57 -13.97 -6.89 4.48
CA LEU A 57 -14.34 -6.42 5.81
C LEU A 57 -14.84 -4.97 5.74
N ASN A 58 -15.65 -4.60 6.73
CA ASN A 58 -16.25 -3.27 6.86
C ASN A 58 -15.52 -2.38 7.87
N GLN A 59 -14.26 -2.71 8.18
CA GLN A 59 -13.34 -2.00 9.05
C GLN A 59 -11.91 -2.48 8.74
N ASP A 60 -10.91 -1.83 9.35
CA ASP A 60 -9.51 -2.23 9.20
C ASP A 60 -9.31 -3.69 9.65
N ASN A 61 -8.57 -4.48 8.85
CA ASN A 61 -8.54 -5.93 9.00
C ASN A 61 -7.72 -6.37 10.23
N ILE A 62 -6.56 -5.74 10.47
CA ILE A 62 -5.77 -5.90 11.69
C ILE A 62 -5.49 -4.52 12.26
N GLN A 63 -5.86 -4.31 13.52
CA GLN A 63 -5.64 -3.09 14.27
C GLN A 63 -4.81 -3.41 15.51
N LEU A 64 -3.64 -2.79 15.62
CA LEU A 64 -2.70 -2.96 16.72
C LEU A 64 -2.47 -1.61 17.40
N TRP A 65 -2.81 -1.48 18.68
CA TRP A 65 -2.48 -0.30 19.49
C TRP A 65 -1.51 -0.68 20.60
N GLU A 66 -0.41 0.07 20.74
CA GLU A 66 0.57 -0.14 21.82
C GLU A 66 1.10 -1.58 21.89
N CYS A 67 1.15 -2.28 20.75
CA CYS A 67 1.57 -3.68 20.69
C CYS A 67 3.07 -3.79 20.45
N SER A 68 3.68 -4.85 20.98
CA SER A 68 5.11 -5.13 20.79
C SER A 68 5.42 -6.56 20.38
N ASN A 69 6.53 -6.76 19.68
CA ASN A 69 7.03 -8.09 19.30
C ASN A 69 5.95 -8.92 18.56
N ILE A 70 5.29 -8.29 17.59
CA ILE A 70 4.22 -8.92 16.80
C ILE A 70 4.78 -9.35 15.45
N THR A 71 4.44 -10.56 15.02
CA THR A 71 4.70 -11.04 13.66
C THR A 71 3.40 -11.31 12.93
N ILE A 72 3.18 -10.66 11.79
CA ILE A 72 2.10 -10.93 10.85
C ILE A 72 2.76 -11.58 9.63
N LYS A 73 2.42 -12.84 9.35
CA LYS A 73 3.04 -13.55 8.23
C LYS A 73 2.10 -14.41 7.44
N ASN A 74 2.38 -14.64 6.16
CA ASN A 74 1.61 -15.57 5.33
C ASN A 74 0.11 -15.25 5.33
N CYS A 75 -0.27 -13.98 5.36
CA CYS A 75 -1.66 -13.53 5.37
C CYS A 75 -2.07 -12.96 4.02
N LYS A 76 -3.37 -13.06 3.68
CA LYS A 76 -3.96 -12.46 2.48
C LYS A 76 -5.02 -11.45 2.86
N PHE A 77 -4.89 -10.23 2.38
CA PHE A 77 -5.88 -9.17 2.53
C PHE A 77 -6.44 -8.88 1.15
N SER A 78 -7.76 -8.99 0.96
CA SER A 78 -8.35 -8.83 -0.37
C SER A 78 -9.68 -8.09 -0.40
N LYS A 79 -9.84 -7.22 -1.39
CA LYS A 79 -11.12 -6.53 -1.69
C LYS A 79 -11.69 -5.80 -0.46
N SER A 80 -10.83 -5.17 0.34
CA SER A 80 -11.25 -4.45 1.54
C SER A 80 -11.34 -2.95 1.25
N ALA A 81 -12.48 -2.34 1.55
CA ALA A 81 -12.64 -0.88 1.45
C ALA A 81 -11.93 -0.13 2.60
N TYR A 82 -11.20 -0.85 3.45
CA TYR A 82 -10.51 -0.38 4.64
C TYR A 82 -9.05 -0.86 4.62
N LYS A 83 -8.27 -0.39 5.59
CA LYS A 83 -6.83 -0.69 5.65
C LYS A 83 -6.62 -2.15 6.00
N ALA A 84 -5.62 -2.78 5.41
CA ALA A 84 -5.28 -4.15 5.74
C ALA A 84 -4.63 -4.24 7.13
N ILE A 85 -3.65 -3.38 7.43
CA ILE A 85 -3.00 -3.34 8.73
C ILE A 85 -2.86 -1.90 9.19
N THR A 86 -3.36 -1.60 10.38
CA THR A 86 -3.15 -0.34 11.10
C THR A 86 -2.42 -0.65 12.40
N ALA A 87 -1.27 -0.01 12.60
CA ALA A 87 -0.45 -0.19 13.80
C ALA A 87 -0.08 1.17 14.41
N GLU A 88 -0.59 1.45 15.60
CA GLU A 88 -0.35 2.67 16.34
C GLU A 88 0.60 2.41 17.50
N ASN A 89 1.65 3.21 17.60
CA ASN A 89 2.68 3.14 18.65
C ASN A 89 3.31 1.73 18.80
N ALA A 90 3.40 0.97 17.70
CA ALA A 90 3.89 -0.40 17.70
C ALA A 90 5.42 -0.50 17.75
N LYS A 91 5.93 -1.52 18.44
CA LYS A 91 7.37 -1.81 18.55
C LYS A 91 7.72 -3.21 18.09
N ASN A 92 8.80 -3.38 17.34
CA ASN A 92 9.24 -4.70 16.83
C ASN A 92 8.12 -5.44 16.07
N LEU A 93 7.51 -4.77 15.10
CA LEU A 93 6.46 -5.33 14.25
C LEU A 93 7.08 -5.88 12.97
N LEU A 94 6.93 -7.18 12.73
CA LEU A 94 7.31 -7.84 11.47
C LEU A 94 6.07 -8.16 10.64
N ILE A 95 6.04 -7.71 9.40
CA ILE A 95 5.02 -8.03 8.40
C ILE A 95 5.73 -8.66 7.21
N GLU A 96 5.55 -9.97 7.03
CA GLU A 96 6.28 -10.73 6.01
C GLU A 96 5.43 -11.71 5.21
N ASP A 97 5.82 -11.97 3.96
CA ASP A 97 5.21 -12.99 3.11
C ASP A 97 3.67 -12.86 2.95
N CYS A 98 3.14 -11.64 3.08
CA CYS A 98 1.71 -11.36 2.93
C CYS A 98 1.36 -10.90 1.52
N VAL A 99 0.08 -11.07 1.17
CA VAL A 99 -0.53 -10.58 -0.07
C VAL A 99 -1.57 -9.52 0.27
N PHE A 100 -1.48 -8.36 -0.36
CA PHE A 100 -2.45 -7.27 -0.28
C PHE A 100 -3.01 -7.06 -1.68
N ASP A 101 -4.30 -7.28 -1.90
CA ASP A 101 -4.93 -7.16 -3.21
C ASP A 101 -6.21 -6.34 -3.12
N SER A 102 -6.24 -5.15 -3.73
CA SER A 102 -7.45 -4.33 -3.78
C SER A 102 -7.93 -3.93 -2.37
N VAL A 103 -7.01 -3.38 -1.58
CA VAL A 103 -7.26 -2.83 -0.24
C VAL A 103 -7.14 -1.30 -0.27
N ALA A 104 -7.85 -0.60 0.61
CA ALA A 104 -7.81 0.87 0.66
C ALA A 104 -6.41 1.41 1.01
N ASP A 105 -5.79 0.82 2.04
CA ASP A 105 -4.37 0.95 2.34
C ASP A 105 -3.79 -0.44 2.67
N GLY A 106 -2.51 -0.64 2.36
CA GLY A 106 -1.81 -1.87 2.75
C GLY A 106 -1.43 -1.85 4.23
N VAL A 107 -0.37 -1.12 4.57
CA VAL A 107 0.16 -1.02 5.94
C VAL A 107 0.28 0.44 6.34
N LEU A 108 -0.53 0.86 7.32
CA LEU A 108 -0.37 2.15 7.99
C LEU A 108 0.23 1.92 9.36
N VAL A 109 1.40 2.53 9.59
CA VAL A 109 2.06 2.56 10.89
C VAL A 109 2.16 4.02 11.30
N ASN A 110 1.58 4.37 12.44
CA ASN A 110 1.54 5.75 12.89
C ASN A 110 1.92 5.90 14.37
N SER A 111 2.45 7.07 14.72
CA SER A 111 2.65 7.49 16.11
C SER A 111 1.70 8.64 16.40
N HIS A 112 0.68 8.41 17.22
CA HIS A 112 -0.26 9.47 17.59
C HIS A 112 0.17 10.19 18.87
N ASN A 113 0.62 11.44 18.72
CA ASN A 113 0.71 12.39 19.83
C ASN A 113 -0.70 12.85 20.22
N GLY A 114 -1.25 12.31 21.31
CA GLY A 114 -2.56 12.71 21.84
C GLY A 114 -3.43 11.60 22.41
N ASN A 115 -3.01 10.33 22.30
CA ASN A 115 -3.62 9.26 23.09
C ASN A 115 -3.32 9.49 24.59
N PRO A 116 -4.28 9.30 25.53
CA PRO A 116 -4.01 9.37 26.98
C PRO A 116 -2.86 8.46 27.45
N PHE A 117 -2.46 7.50 26.62
CA PHE A 117 -1.23 6.72 26.76
C PHE A 117 -0.05 7.33 25.98
N ASN A 118 0.35 8.54 26.39
CA ASN A 118 1.73 9.08 26.36
C ASN A 118 2.57 8.94 25.07
N GLY A 119 2.56 9.95 24.19
CA GLY A 119 3.68 10.35 23.30
C GLY A 119 4.48 9.24 22.57
N GLY A 120 3.81 8.16 22.15
CA GLY A 120 4.45 6.94 21.68
C GLY A 120 5.33 7.13 20.42
N THR A 121 6.30 6.24 20.27
CA THR A 121 7.18 6.16 19.09
C THR A 121 7.12 4.76 18.50
N CYS A 122 6.69 4.65 17.24
CA CYS A 122 6.83 3.43 16.45
C CYS A 122 8.30 3.17 16.11
N SER A 123 8.76 1.93 16.34
CA SER A 123 10.17 1.54 16.12
C SER A 123 10.31 0.03 15.87
N GLY A 124 11.38 -0.37 15.19
CA GLY A 124 11.63 -1.78 14.83
C GLY A 124 10.58 -2.36 13.88
N VAL A 125 9.98 -1.53 13.02
CA VAL A 125 8.91 -1.94 12.09
C VAL A 125 9.51 -2.43 10.78
N LYS A 126 9.19 -3.66 10.39
CA LYS A 126 9.76 -4.33 9.20
C LYS A 126 8.64 -4.84 8.32
N VAL A 127 8.48 -4.23 7.15
CA VAL A 127 7.59 -4.69 6.08
C VAL A 127 8.45 -5.31 4.99
N THR A 128 8.46 -6.64 4.90
CA THR A 128 9.42 -7.33 4.02
C THR A 128 8.84 -8.52 3.27
N HIS A 129 9.29 -8.73 2.02
CA HIS A 129 8.85 -9.86 1.22
C HIS A 129 7.31 -9.94 1.10
N ASN A 130 6.62 -8.82 0.91
CA ASN A 130 5.17 -8.81 0.69
C ASN A 130 4.85 -8.47 -0.77
N TYR A 131 3.71 -8.95 -1.25
CA TYR A 131 3.16 -8.57 -2.55
C TYR A 131 1.96 -7.65 -2.36
N PHE A 132 2.06 -6.43 -2.88
CA PHE A 132 0.98 -5.46 -2.91
C PHE A 132 0.48 -5.32 -4.34
N LYS A 133 -0.83 -5.51 -4.53
CA LYS A 133 -1.51 -5.39 -5.80
C LYS A 133 -2.67 -4.42 -5.66
N ASN A 134 -2.71 -3.40 -6.53
CA ASN A 134 -3.83 -2.47 -6.65
C ASN A 134 -4.28 -1.89 -5.30
N ILE A 135 -3.59 -0.89 -4.78
CA ILE A 135 -4.16 -0.09 -3.69
C ILE A 135 -5.28 0.75 -4.30
N ILE A 136 -6.50 0.59 -3.79
CA ILE A 136 -7.72 1.20 -4.38
C ILE A 136 -8.11 2.52 -3.71
N GLY A 137 -7.39 2.91 -2.66
CA GLY A 137 -7.64 4.12 -1.90
C GLY A 137 -8.94 4.09 -1.07
N GLY A 138 -8.97 4.89 -0.01
CA GLY A 138 -10.14 5.15 0.81
C GLY A 138 -9.89 6.35 1.72
N TRP A 139 -10.89 6.75 2.51
CA TRP A 139 -10.67 7.75 3.54
C TRP A 139 -10.17 7.05 4.83
N PRO A 140 -9.04 7.44 5.45
CA PRO A 140 -8.17 8.57 5.17
C PRO A 140 -6.84 8.25 4.43
N GLY A 141 -6.69 7.15 3.68
CA GLY A 141 -5.38 6.76 3.12
C GLY A 141 -5.40 6.07 1.74
N HIS A 142 -4.30 6.25 1.01
CA HIS A 142 -4.09 5.80 -0.37
C HIS A 142 -2.73 5.10 -0.57
N HIS A 143 -2.15 4.45 0.46
CA HIS A 143 -0.75 3.96 0.42
C HIS A 143 -0.65 2.43 0.46
N ALA A 144 0.38 1.87 -0.20
CA ALA A 144 0.72 0.46 0.03
C ALA A 144 1.43 0.29 1.38
N VAL A 145 2.36 1.18 1.69
CA VAL A 145 2.99 1.29 3.02
C VAL A 145 3.14 2.76 3.38
N GLN A 146 2.64 3.15 4.55
CA GLN A 146 2.89 4.46 5.13
C GLN A 146 3.46 4.33 6.54
N PHE A 147 4.62 4.94 6.73
CA PHE A 147 5.17 5.22 8.05
C PHE A 147 4.91 6.70 8.37
N ALA A 148 4.06 6.96 9.36
CA ALA A 148 3.66 8.28 9.80
C ALA A 148 4.13 8.53 11.23
N GLY A 149 5.36 9.04 11.39
CA GLY A 149 5.97 9.23 12.70
C GLY A 149 6.71 8.00 13.23
N VAL A 150 7.29 7.17 12.35
CA VAL A 150 8.14 6.04 12.78
C VAL A 150 9.52 6.59 13.13
N ASN A 151 9.76 6.71 14.43
CA ASN A 151 10.85 7.47 15.01
C ASN A 151 11.54 6.62 16.06
N GLY A 152 12.84 6.39 15.90
CA GLY A 152 13.64 5.58 16.82
C GLY A 152 14.40 4.47 16.12
N GLY A 153 15.38 3.91 16.83
CA GLY A 153 16.17 2.78 16.34
C GLY A 153 15.38 1.46 16.34
N GLY A 154 16.00 0.38 15.91
CA GLY A 154 15.41 -0.95 15.83
C GLY A 154 15.36 -1.54 14.42
N GLY A 155 15.94 -0.86 13.43
CA GLY A 155 16.03 -1.32 12.05
C GLY A 155 14.69 -1.24 11.33
N ASN A 156 14.12 -0.04 11.20
CA ASN A 156 12.88 0.20 10.45
C ASN A 156 13.11 -0.04 8.94
N GLN A 157 12.25 -0.83 8.31
CA GLN A 157 12.49 -1.36 6.96
C GLN A 157 11.20 -1.51 6.14
N VAL A 158 11.29 -1.12 4.86
CA VAL A 158 10.37 -1.52 3.79
C VAL A 158 11.23 -2.18 2.71
N ASN A 159 11.50 -3.48 2.85
CA ASN A 159 12.55 -4.14 2.07
C ASN A 159 12.06 -5.38 1.31
N TYR A 160 12.53 -5.58 0.08
CA TYR A 160 12.27 -6.78 -0.73
C TYR A 160 10.79 -7.07 -1.02
N ASN A 161 9.94 -6.06 -1.00
CA ASN A 161 8.54 -6.17 -1.39
C ASN A 161 8.39 -6.06 -2.92
N SER A 162 7.26 -6.50 -3.44
CA SER A 162 6.82 -6.24 -4.82
C SER A 162 5.50 -5.48 -4.80
N PHE A 163 5.45 -4.37 -5.52
CA PHE A 163 4.30 -3.50 -5.67
C PHE A 163 3.86 -3.50 -7.13
N GLU A 164 2.62 -3.86 -7.39
CA GLU A 164 2.05 -3.90 -8.73
C GLU A 164 0.72 -3.16 -8.76
N SER A 165 0.67 -2.06 -9.50
CA SER A 165 -0.56 -1.31 -9.73
C SER A 165 -0.93 -1.40 -11.20
N ILE A 166 -2.03 -2.09 -11.48
CA ILE A 166 -2.57 -2.24 -12.83
C ILE A 166 -3.31 -0.96 -13.18
N HIS A 167 -3.05 -0.45 -14.39
CA HIS A 167 -3.71 0.75 -14.90
C HIS A 167 -5.25 0.61 -14.85
N LEU A 168 -5.93 1.66 -14.40
CA LEU A 168 -7.38 1.78 -14.13
C LEU A 168 -7.91 0.90 -13.00
N GLN A 169 -7.04 0.26 -12.22
CA GLN A 169 -7.42 -0.62 -11.11
C GLN A 169 -6.82 -0.20 -9.76
N SER A 170 -6.04 0.87 -9.73
CA SER A 170 -5.39 1.40 -8.52
C SER A 170 -5.71 2.89 -8.40
N HIS A 171 -5.78 3.38 -7.16
CA HIS A 171 -5.86 4.79 -6.79
C HIS A 171 -4.86 5.07 -5.67
N VAL A 172 -3.63 4.62 -5.88
CA VAL A 172 -2.52 4.81 -4.93
C VAL A 172 -1.99 6.23 -5.09
N ASP A 173 -1.75 6.92 -3.97
CA ASP A 173 -1.12 8.25 -3.97
C ASP A 173 0.40 8.06 -4.00
N ASP A 174 1.02 7.91 -2.82
CA ASP A 174 2.36 7.32 -2.72
C ASP A 174 2.28 5.80 -2.53
N ILE A 175 3.10 5.03 -3.26
CA ILE A 175 3.16 3.57 -2.99
C ILE A 175 3.81 3.33 -1.63
N VAL A 176 4.97 3.93 -1.38
CA VAL A 176 5.64 3.94 -0.08
C VAL A 176 5.83 5.39 0.39
N SER A 177 5.27 5.73 1.55
CA SER A 177 5.33 7.07 2.15
C SER A 177 6.02 7.05 3.51
N LEU A 178 7.00 7.94 3.70
CA LEU A 178 7.59 8.25 5.01
C LEU A 178 7.27 9.69 5.42
N PHE A 179 6.17 9.85 6.16
CA PHE A 179 5.74 11.11 6.74
C PHE A 179 6.32 11.28 8.15
N LYS A 180 6.98 12.41 8.42
CA LYS A 180 7.56 12.74 9.75
C LYS A 180 8.36 11.62 10.40
N SER A 181 9.10 10.85 9.60
CA SER A 181 9.79 9.65 10.07
C SER A 181 11.30 9.87 10.11
N TYR A 182 11.92 9.52 11.24
CA TYR A 182 13.32 9.84 11.55
C TYR A 182 14.09 8.57 11.95
N GLY A 183 15.06 8.20 11.13
CA GLY A 183 16.12 7.26 11.50
C GLY A 183 17.20 7.94 12.34
N SER A 184 18.33 7.26 12.49
CA SER A 184 19.52 7.81 13.13
C SER A 184 20.77 7.59 12.29
N VAL A 185 21.87 8.25 12.65
CA VAL A 185 23.19 8.10 11.99
C VAL A 185 23.68 6.65 11.95
N ASN A 186 23.27 5.82 12.92
CA ASN A 186 23.66 4.41 13.01
C ASN A 186 22.56 3.45 12.54
N ASP A 187 21.36 3.96 12.26
CA ASP A 187 20.19 3.14 11.95
C ASP A 187 19.21 3.94 11.09
N SER A 188 19.54 4.07 9.80
CA SER A 188 18.67 4.73 8.84
C SER A 188 17.42 3.89 8.56
N ILE A 189 16.29 4.55 8.34
CA ILE A 189 15.10 3.86 7.82
C ILE A 189 15.41 3.37 6.41
N GLN A 190 15.17 2.08 6.15
CA GLN A 190 15.55 1.44 4.89
C GLN A 190 14.35 1.27 3.97
N ILE A 191 14.53 1.61 2.70
CA ILE A 191 13.66 1.21 1.60
C ILE A 191 14.54 0.53 0.56
N ILE A 192 14.73 -0.79 0.68
CA ILE A 192 15.78 -1.51 -0.04
C ILE A 192 15.26 -2.69 -0.85
N GLY A 193 15.72 -2.78 -2.10
CA GLY A 193 15.57 -4.01 -2.89
C GLY A 193 14.14 -4.31 -3.31
N ASN A 194 13.25 -3.32 -3.29
CA ASN A 194 11.84 -3.49 -3.70
C ASN A 194 11.67 -3.38 -5.21
N TRP A 195 10.63 -4.02 -5.71
CA TRP A 195 10.19 -3.92 -7.10
C TRP A 195 8.86 -3.15 -7.18
N PHE A 196 8.80 -2.18 -8.08
CA PHE A 196 7.59 -1.40 -8.34
C PHE A 196 7.25 -1.49 -9.82
N ARG A 197 5.99 -1.80 -10.12
CA ARG A 197 5.45 -1.75 -11.46
C ARG A 197 4.12 -1.02 -11.47
N GLY A 198 4.01 -0.08 -12.39
CA GLY A 198 2.73 0.57 -12.63
C GLY A 198 2.34 1.48 -11.47
N GLY A 199 1.09 1.92 -11.55
CA GLY A 199 0.55 2.95 -10.69
C GLY A 199 -0.58 3.60 -11.43
N ASP A 200 -1.61 4.01 -10.71
CA ASP A 200 -2.69 4.74 -11.32
C ASP A 200 -3.35 5.72 -10.38
N TYR A 201 -3.63 6.90 -10.93
CA TYR A 201 -4.40 7.94 -10.28
C TYR A 201 -5.21 8.66 -11.35
N ASN A 202 -6.54 8.72 -11.16
CA ASN A 202 -7.47 9.22 -12.16
C ASN A 202 -7.48 10.75 -12.33
N ALA A 203 -6.62 11.49 -11.62
CA ALA A 203 -6.55 12.94 -11.72
C ALA A 203 -5.31 13.39 -12.47
N GLU A 204 -5.50 14.33 -13.40
CA GLU A 204 -4.44 14.96 -14.21
C GLU A 204 -3.38 15.71 -13.36
N ASN A 205 -3.67 15.96 -12.08
CA ASN A 205 -2.82 16.72 -11.13
C ASN A 205 -2.29 15.87 -9.97
N HIS A 206 -2.14 14.56 -10.15
CA HIS A 206 -1.56 13.69 -9.13
C HIS A 206 -0.11 14.08 -8.82
N THR A 207 0.22 14.22 -7.53
CA THR A 207 1.58 14.59 -7.08
C THR A 207 2.32 13.49 -6.33
N GLY A 208 1.67 12.37 -6.00
CA GLY A 208 2.28 11.22 -5.33
C GLY A 208 3.34 10.53 -6.19
N GLY A 209 4.13 9.64 -5.59
CA GLY A 209 5.20 8.90 -6.25
C GLY A 209 5.34 7.45 -5.79
N ALA A 210 6.23 6.68 -6.43
CA ALA A 210 6.47 5.31 -5.97
C ALA A 210 7.10 5.27 -4.57
N ILE A 211 8.07 6.14 -4.31
CA ILE A 211 8.69 6.29 -2.99
C ILE A 211 8.76 7.78 -2.66
N THR A 212 8.04 8.20 -1.62
CA THR A 212 8.06 9.57 -1.12
C THR A 212 8.57 9.59 0.32
N VAL A 213 9.64 10.35 0.54
CA VAL A 213 10.30 10.48 1.84
C VAL A 213 10.46 11.95 2.21
N GLY A 214 10.70 12.22 3.50
CA GLY A 214 10.92 13.59 3.98
C GLY A 214 9.67 14.47 4.00
N ASP A 215 8.49 13.87 3.81
CA ASP A 215 7.21 14.57 3.83
C ASP A 215 6.91 15.12 5.23
N ASN A 216 6.71 16.44 5.29
CA ASN A 216 6.63 17.23 6.51
C ASN A 216 7.84 17.05 7.46
N GLY A 217 9.00 16.73 6.87
CA GLY A 217 10.24 16.47 7.57
C GLY A 217 10.56 14.97 7.71
N GLY A 218 11.84 14.69 7.97
CA GLY A 218 12.37 13.34 8.15
C GLY A 218 13.89 13.39 8.16
N ALA A 219 14.53 12.33 8.62
CA ALA A 219 15.99 12.25 8.53
C ALA A 219 16.51 10.81 8.51
N TYR A 220 17.74 10.66 8.00
CA TYR A 220 18.46 9.38 7.97
C TYR A 220 17.63 8.27 7.31
N VAL A 221 17.38 8.44 6.01
CA VAL A 221 16.64 7.49 5.18
C VAL A 221 17.55 6.98 4.07
N LEU A 222 17.58 5.66 3.88
CA LEU A 222 18.33 5.01 2.80
C LEU A 222 17.38 4.33 1.82
N VAL A 223 17.26 4.90 0.63
CA VAL A 223 16.51 4.33 -0.50
C VAL A 223 17.50 3.72 -1.48
N LYS A 224 17.59 2.38 -1.51
CA LYS A 224 18.67 1.70 -2.20
C LYS A 224 18.28 0.44 -2.97
N ASN A 225 18.89 0.24 -4.13
CA ASN A 225 18.73 -0.98 -4.95
C ASN A 225 17.26 -1.29 -5.30
N ASN A 226 16.38 -0.29 -5.37
CA ASN A 226 15.01 -0.49 -5.82
C ASN A 226 14.94 -0.45 -7.36
N ILE A 227 13.99 -1.20 -7.93
CA ILE A 227 13.72 -1.21 -9.37
C ILE A 227 12.29 -0.73 -9.59
N LEU A 228 12.15 0.39 -10.31
CA LEU A 228 10.86 1.01 -10.61
C LEU A 228 10.63 0.97 -12.13
N VAL A 229 9.48 0.44 -12.54
CA VAL A 229 9.09 0.34 -13.95
C VAL A 229 7.70 0.96 -14.13
N ASN A 230 7.64 2.04 -14.91
CA ASN A 230 6.41 2.71 -15.32
C ASN A 230 5.48 3.08 -14.15
N VAL A 231 6.04 3.64 -13.08
CA VAL A 231 5.29 3.96 -11.85
C VAL A 231 4.44 5.23 -12.01
N VAL A 232 3.43 5.43 -11.15
CA VAL A 232 2.61 6.66 -11.15
C VAL A 232 3.35 7.83 -10.49
N GLY A 233 3.11 9.03 -11.03
CA GLY A 233 3.72 10.29 -10.65
C GLY A 233 5.23 10.29 -10.72
N GLY A 234 5.86 10.66 -9.60
CA GLY A 234 7.32 10.67 -9.45
C GLY A 234 7.90 9.28 -9.16
N GLY A 235 9.15 9.05 -9.53
CA GLY A 235 9.83 7.80 -9.17
C GLY A 235 10.17 7.74 -7.68
N ILE A 236 11.30 8.33 -7.29
CA ILE A 236 11.75 8.45 -5.90
C ILE A 236 11.87 9.93 -5.57
N GLY A 237 11.02 10.40 -4.66
CA GLY A 237 10.97 11.80 -4.25
C GLY A 237 11.40 12.01 -2.80
N ASN A 238 12.20 13.04 -2.59
CA ASN A 238 12.40 13.66 -1.30
C ASN A 238 11.64 14.98 -1.27
N ALA A 239 10.76 15.14 -0.28
CA ALA A 239 9.94 16.34 -0.09
C ALA A 239 10.48 17.33 0.96
N GLY A 240 11.56 16.96 1.65
CA GLY A 240 12.20 17.73 2.71
C GLY A 240 13.08 16.84 3.60
N GLY A 241 13.58 17.34 4.72
CA GLY A 241 14.42 16.56 5.63
C GLY A 241 15.87 16.38 5.20
N SER A 242 16.65 15.74 6.07
CA SER A 242 18.12 15.69 5.94
C SER A 242 18.73 14.32 6.07
N ASN A 243 19.93 14.13 5.51
CA ASN A 243 20.62 12.85 5.48
C ASN A 243 19.81 11.75 4.76
N ILE A 244 19.14 12.12 3.67
CA ILE A 244 18.39 11.22 2.81
C ILE A 244 19.28 10.81 1.63
N VAL A 245 19.36 9.50 1.38
CA VAL A 245 20.26 8.91 0.40
C VAL A 245 19.49 8.09 -0.61
N PHE A 246 19.61 8.46 -1.89
CA PHE A 246 19.14 7.66 -3.03
C PHE A 246 20.35 7.01 -3.71
N GLU A 247 20.50 5.69 -3.57
CA GLU A 247 21.69 4.97 -4.03
C GLU A 247 21.35 3.73 -4.87
N ASN A 248 22.00 3.58 -6.03
CA ASN A 248 21.94 2.35 -6.84
C ASN A 248 20.52 1.90 -7.23
N ASN A 249 19.57 2.83 -7.33
CA ASN A 249 18.23 2.52 -7.83
C ASN A 249 18.22 2.49 -9.36
N ILE A 250 17.34 1.68 -9.93
CA ILE A 250 17.12 1.59 -11.38
C ILE A 250 15.68 2.01 -11.68
N LEU A 251 15.52 3.07 -12.47
CA LEU A 251 14.22 3.65 -12.78
C LEU A 251 14.02 3.68 -14.29
N PHE A 252 12.92 3.09 -14.76
CA PHE A 252 12.52 3.11 -16.16
C PHE A 252 11.08 3.61 -16.28
N GLN A 253 10.87 4.61 -17.12
CA GLN A 253 9.56 5.10 -17.54
C GLN A 253 9.58 5.33 -19.04
N ASP A 254 8.73 4.60 -19.75
CA ASP A 254 8.43 4.86 -21.16
C ASP A 254 7.18 5.72 -21.30
N ARG A 255 7.21 6.68 -22.23
CA ARG A 255 6.11 7.60 -22.50
C ARG A 255 4.84 6.89 -22.96
N ALA A 256 4.96 5.80 -23.73
CA ALA A 256 3.79 5.12 -24.30
C ALA A 256 3.03 4.32 -23.23
N THR A 257 3.69 4.01 -22.12
CA THR A 257 3.13 3.33 -20.95
C THR A 257 3.12 4.21 -19.71
N ALA A 258 3.41 5.51 -19.85
CA ALA A 258 3.37 6.46 -18.75
C ALA A 258 1.92 6.76 -18.38
N ASN A 259 1.68 6.84 -17.07
CA ASN A 259 0.42 7.37 -16.62
C ASN A 259 0.29 8.82 -17.11
N PRO A 260 -0.88 9.26 -17.64
CA PRO A 260 -1.08 10.64 -18.09
C PRO A 260 -0.70 11.71 -17.05
N ALA A 261 -0.83 11.38 -15.75
CA ALA A 261 -0.45 12.26 -14.66
C ALA A 261 1.09 12.37 -14.43
N ASN A 262 1.91 11.57 -15.12
CA ASN A 262 3.37 11.56 -14.97
C ASN A 262 4.00 12.76 -15.68
N GLN A 263 4.01 13.89 -15.00
CA GLN A 263 4.67 15.13 -15.44
C GLN A 263 5.95 15.43 -14.64
N THR A 264 6.33 14.55 -13.70
CA THR A 264 7.43 14.78 -12.74
C THR A 264 8.68 13.95 -13.08
N ALA A 265 9.75 14.17 -12.30
CA ALA A 265 11.04 13.52 -12.54
C ALA A 265 11.12 12.10 -11.96
N GLY A 266 12.05 11.31 -12.48
CA GLY A 266 12.39 9.99 -11.93
C GLY A 266 12.94 10.08 -10.51
N LEU A 267 13.93 10.94 -10.27
CA LEU A 267 14.47 11.25 -8.95
C LEU A 267 14.20 12.71 -8.62
N ILE A 268 13.56 12.98 -7.48
CA ILE A 268 13.19 14.34 -7.07
C ILE A 268 13.84 14.63 -5.71
N MET A 269 14.50 15.77 -5.60
CA MET A 269 15.07 16.29 -4.36
C MET A 269 14.69 17.75 -4.24
N TYR A 270 13.63 18.00 -3.47
CA TYR A 270 12.99 19.31 -3.38
C TYR A 270 12.42 19.53 -1.98
N ASN A 271 12.53 20.75 -1.45
CA ASN A 271 11.85 21.12 -0.21
C ASN A 271 10.47 21.72 -0.53
N PHE A 272 9.39 20.95 -0.39
CA PHE A 272 8.02 21.43 -0.67
C PHE A 272 7.47 22.34 0.44
N ASP A 273 8.09 22.33 1.61
CA ASP A 273 7.73 23.15 2.77
C ASP A 273 8.90 24.08 3.16
N GLU A 274 9.50 24.72 2.14
CA GLU A 274 10.63 25.63 2.32
C GLU A 274 10.35 26.70 3.40
N GLY A 275 11.33 26.91 4.28
CA GLY A 275 11.22 27.81 5.44
C GLY A 275 10.46 27.22 6.64
N LYS A 276 9.85 26.05 6.52
CA LYS A 276 9.19 25.34 7.64
C LYS A 276 9.94 24.09 8.08
N ILE A 277 10.54 23.36 7.15
CA ILE A 277 11.30 22.14 7.42
C ILE A 277 12.71 22.24 6.84
N ASP A 278 13.66 21.58 7.50
CA ASP A 278 15.04 21.42 7.00
C ASP A 278 15.03 20.67 5.67
N CYS A 279 15.99 20.95 4.78
CA CYS A 279 16.35 20.06 3.69
C CYS A 279 17.84 20.21 3.42
N SER A 280 18.65 19.22 3.84
CA SER A 280 20.11 19.37 3.82
C SER A 280 20.85 18.04 3.89
N SER A 281 22.14 18.04 3.53
CA SER A 281 23.02 16.85 3.64
C SER A 281 22.49 15.62 2.89
N ASN A 282 21.78 15.84 1.79
CA ASN A 282 21.16 14.78 1.00
C ASN A 282 22.09 14.30 -0.12
N THR A 283 21.93 13.04 -0.52
CA THR A 283 22.80 12.38 -1.51
C THR A 283 21.95 11.68 -2.56
N ILE A 284 22.30 11.85 -3.84
CA ILE A 284 21.76 11.07 -4.95
C ILE A 284 22.94 10.54 -5.73
N ARG A 285 23.19 9.23 -5.70
CA ARG A 285 24.38 8.65 -6.34
C ARG A 285 24.15 7.30 -6.99
N ASN A 286 24.91 7.03 -8.05
CA ASN A 286 25.00 5.74 -8.73
C ASN A 286 23.65 5.16 -9.22
N ASN A 287 22.62 6.00 -9.38
CA ASN A 287 21.34 5.56 -9.91
C ASN A 287 21.40 5.47 -11.44
N ARG A 288 20.68 4.52 -12.02
CA ARG A 288 20.48 4.39 -13.48
C ARG A 288 19.05 4.76 -13.80
N VAL A 289 18.84 5.79 -14.61
CA VAL A 289 17.52 6.38 -14.82
C VAL A 289 17.26 6.61 -16.30
N TYR A 290 16.11 6.17 -16.75
CA TYR A 290 15.50 6.61 -18.00
C TYR A 290 14.04 6.93 -17.73
N TYR A 291 13.74 8.21 -17.59
CA TYR A 291 12.42 8.66 -17.16
C TYR A 291 11.81 9.64 -18.16
N SER A 292 11.07 9.12 -19.14
CA SER A 292 10.36 9.96 -20.11
C SER A 292 8.98 10.35 -19.59
N THR A 293 8.72 11.65 -19.51
CA THR A 293 7.37 12.15 -19.22
C THR A 293 6.42 11.88 -20.38
N THR A 294 5.12 12.06 -20.14
CA THR A 294 4.06 11.90 -21.15
C THR A 294 4.22 12.82 -22.35
N ASN A 295 4.80 14.01 -22.15
CA ASN A 295 5.12 14.97 -23.20
C ASN A 295 6.42 14.64 -23.97
N GLY A 296 7.10 13.55 -23.63
CA GLY A 296 8.32 13.09 -24.30
C GLY A 296 9.61 13.75 -23.80
N ASN A 297 9.55 14.54 -22.72
CA ASN A 297 10.75 15.10 -22.10
C ASN A 297 11.42 14.05 -21.22
N LEU A 298 12.74 13.92 -21.35
CA LEU A 298 13.52 13.09 -20.44
C LEU A 298 13.80 13.89 -19.16
N LEU A 299 13.17 13.49 -18.06
CA LEU A 299 13.27 14.15 -16.76
C LEU A 299 13.79 13.17 -15.70
N ASN A 300 15.06 12.81 -15.81
CA ASN A 300 15.66 11.78 -14.95
C ASN A 300 15.84 12.24 -13.50
N ILE A 301 16.35 13.46 -13.29
CA ILE A 301 16.66 14.00 -11.97
C ILE A 301 16.23 15.46 -11.92
N GLN A 302 15.48 15.80 -10.88
CA GLN A 302 15.17 17.17 -10.51
C GLN A 302 15.70 17.39 -9.08
N ALA A 303 16.82 18.12 -8.98
CA ALA A 303 17.42 18.49 -7.71
C ALA A 303 17.51 20.02 -7.62
N ASN A 304 16.79 20.61 -6.67
CA ASN A 304 16.69 22.06 -6.53
C ASN A 304 17.60 22.59 -5.42
N SER A 305 17.97 23.87 -5.51
CA SER A 305 18.88 24.54 -4.57
C SER A 305 18.32 24.71 -3.17
N ASN A 306 17.00 24.60 -2.97
CA ASN A 306 16.35 24.75 -1.66
C ASN A 306 16.56 23.56 -0.71
N CYS A 307 17.29 22.53 -1.15
CA CYS A 307 17.83 21.45 -0.31
C CYS A 307 19.34 21.56 -0.07
N GLY A 308 19.94 22.71 -0.41
CA GLY A 308 21.39 22.92 -0.38
C GLY A 308 22.14 22.04 -1.39
N PRO A 309 23.47 21.91 -1.23
CA PRO A 309 24.28 21.03 -2.07
C PRO A 309 23.86 19.57 -1.93
N ILE A 310 23.61 18.92 -3.07
CA ILE A 310 23.28 17.49 -3.12
C ILE A 310 24.52 16.71 -3.55
N ALA A 311 24.97 15.78 -2.71
CA ALA A 311 26.18 15.00 -2.97
C ALA A 311 25.93 13.89 -4.01
N GLY A 312 26.95 13.60 -4.83
CA GLY A 312 27.00 12.44 -5.72
C GLY A 312 26.19 12.56 -7.02
N LEU A 313 25.58 13.71 -7.31
CA LEU A 313 24.75 13.93 -8.50
C LEU A 313 25.45 13.49 -9.79
N GLU A 314 26.75 13.74 -9.90
CA GLU A 314 27.61 13.42 -11.04
C GLU A 314 27.78 11.93 -11.32
N THR A 315 27.46 11.07 -10.34
CA THR A 315 27.63 9.62 -10.46
C THR A 315 26.39 8.91 -11.03
N ASN A 316 25.29 9.64 -11.24
CA ASN A 316 24.05 9.07 -11.77
C ASN A 316 24.10 9.00 -13.30
N ILE A 317 23.53 7.94 -13.85
CA ILE A 317 23.60 7.63 -15.27
C ILE A 317 22.21 7.77 -15.89
N SER A 318 22.10 8.68 -16.88
CA SER A 318 20.99 8.67 -17.84
C SER A 318 21.17 7.49 -18.78
N ASP A 319 20.40 6.41 -18.60
CA ASP A 319 20.66 5.13 -19.24
C ASP A 319 19.56 4.75 -20.25
N PRO A 320 19.69 5.11 -21.54
CA PRO A 320 18.70 4.80 -22.57
C PRO A 320 18.61 3.31 -22.92
N THR A 321 19.45 2.44 -22.35
CA THR A 321 19.39 0.99 -22.58
C THR A 321 18.36 0.30 -21.66
N LEU A 322 17.86 1.00 -20.65
CA LEU A 322 16.82 0.48 -19.77
C LEU A 322 15.53 0.24 -20.54
N SER A 323 14.81 -0.81 -20.14
CA SER A 323 13.49 -1.16 -20.64
C SER A 323 12.66 -1.82 -19.55
N ALA A 324 11.36 -2.01 -19.77
CA ALA A 324 10.49 -2.69 -18.81
C ALA A 324 10.96 -4.13 -18.44
N SER A 325 11.84 -4.73 -19.25
CA SER A 325 12.41 -6.06 -19.02
C SER A 325 13.38 -6.15 -17.83
N ILE A 326 13.77 -5.02 -17.23
CA ILE A 326 14.52 -5.01 -15.96
C ILE A 326 13.74 -5.66 -14.80
N LEU A 327 12.42 -5.78 -14.94
CA LEU A 327 11.58 -6.61 -14.09
C LEU A 327 11.02 -7.81 -14.85
N PRO A 328 10.87 -8.99 -14.22
CA PRO A 328 10.22 -10.14 -14.84
C PRO A 328 8.74 -9.86 -15.05
N GLN A 329 8.14 -10.35 -16.16
CA GLN A 329 6.73 -10.09 -16.49
C GLN A 329 5.74 -10.35 -15.35
N ASN A 330 6.01 -11.35 -14.50
CA ASN A 330 5.26 -11.56 -13.28
C ASN A 330 6.13 -11.23 -12.05
N ILE A 331 5.71 -10.21 -11.28
CA ILE A 331 6.32 -9.84 -9.99
C ILE A 331 5.49 -10.33 -8.79
N ALA A 332 4.35 -10.97 -9.03
CA ALA A 332 3.56 -11.67 -8.02
C ALA A 332 4.18 -13.05 -7.74
N LYS A 333 5.03 -13.17 -6.72
CA LYS A 333 5.57 -14.48 -6.31
C LYS A 333 4.68 -15.24 -5.30
N ALA A 334 3.40 -15.44 -5.62
CA ALA A 334 2.65 -16.58 -5.09
C ALA A 334 1.63 -17.08 -6.11
N LYS A 335 1.87 -18.26 -6.69
CA LYS A 335 0.79 -19.13 -7.18
C LYS A 335 0.20 -19.87 -5.96
N GLY A 336 -0.58 -19.16 -5.16
CA GLY A 336 -1.50 -19.84 -4.25
C GLY A 336 -2.60 -20.49 -5.10
N ILE A 337 -2.72 -21.81 -5.05
CA ILE A 337 -3.91 -22.49 -5.56
C ILE A 337 -5.03 -22.11 -4.59
N THR A 338 -5.74 -21.03 -4.88
CA THR A 338 -7.01 -20.75 -4.23
C THR A 338 -8.04 -21.69 -4.86
N THR A 339 -8.38 -22.78 -4.17
CA THR A 339 -9.73 -23.34 -4.26
C THR A 339 -10.69 -22.38 -3.55
N GLU A 340 -10.77 -21.15 -4.04
CA GLU A 340 -11.86 -20.23 -3.73
C GLU A 340 -12.88 -20.46 -4.83
N THR A 341 -13.94 -21.23 -4.54
CA THR A 341 -15.13 -21.23 -5.39
C THR A 341 -15.64 -19.79 -5.48
N GLU A 342 -15.77 -19.28 -6.70
CA GLU A 342 -16.21 -17.91 -6.96
C GLU A 342 -17.52 -17.59 -6.22
N PRO A 343 -17.56 -16.53 -5.40
CA PRO A 343 -18.84 -15.94 -5.07
C PRO A 343 -19.36 -15.23 -6.32
N VAL A 344 -20.56 -15.63 -6.75
CA VAL A 344 -21.37 -15.04 -7.82
C VAL A 344 -21.14 -13.52 -7.92
N VAL A 345 -20.66 -13.08 -9.08
CA VAL A 345 -20.49 -11.65 -9.41
C VAL A 345 -21.87 -10.99 -9.40
N VAL A 346 -22.16 -10.24 -8.34
CA VAL A 346 -23.16 -9.18 -8.35
C VAL A 346 -22.38 -7.86 -8.44
N PRO A 347 -22.56 -7.05 -9.50
CA PRO A 347 -21.88 -5.78 -9.62
C PRO A 347 -22.38 -4.80 -8.55
N THR A 348 -21.52 -4.41 -7.61
CA THR A 348 -21.82 -3.44 -6.55
C THR A 348 -21.33 -2.05 -6.95
N ASN A 349 -22.16 -1.29 -7.65
CA ASN A 349 -22.26 0.15 -7.39
C ASN A 349 -23.34 0.30 -6.32
N THR A 350 -22.97 0.63 -5.08
CA THR A 350 -23.94 0.83 -3.98
C THR A 350 -24.70 2.13 -4.19
N LEU A 351 -25.90 2.02 -4.79
CA LEU A 351 -26.84 3.11 -5.11
C LEU A 351 -27.79 3.48 -3.95
N TYR A 352 -27.50 3.07 -2.71
CA TYR A 352 -28.38 3.34 -1.57
C TYR A 352 -27.63 3.48 -0.23
N LYS A 353 -28.18 4.29 0.69
CA LYS A 353 -27.67 4.48 2.06
C LYS A 353 -28.76 4.13 3.07
N ILE A 354 -28.39 3.42 4.14
CA ILE A 354 -29.30 2.97 5.22
C ILE A 354 -28.79 3.56 6.55
N TYR A 355 -29.61 4.37 7.23
CA TYR A 355 -29.26 5.03 8.49
C TYR A 355 -30.51 5.40 9.31
N PRO A 356 -30.42 5.55 10.64
CA PRO A 356 -29.26 5.18 11.45
C PRO A 356 -29.16 3.65 11.61
N ASN A 357 -27.96 3.16 11.90
CA ASN A 357 -27.75 1.79 12.36
C ASN A 357 -26.54 1.82 13.32
N PRO A 358 -26.69 1.59 14.63
CA PRO A 358 -27.90 1.12 15.32
C PRO A 358 -29.07 2.12 15.32
N VAL A 359 -30.29 1.59 15.39
CA VAL A 359 -31.55 2.33 15.41
C VAL A 359 -31.96 2.53 16.86
N PHE A 360 -31.66 3.70 17.42
CA PHE A 360 -32.15 4.10 18.74
C PHE A 360 -33.48 4.89 18.67
N GLY A 361 -33.89 5.25 17.45
CA GLY A 361 -35.15 5.94 17.17
C GLY A 361 -36.26 4.98 16.74
N LYS A 362 -37.38 5.55 16.27
CA LYS A 362 -38.57 4.80 15.82
C LYS A 362 -38.50 4.33 14.37
N SER A 363 -37.44 4.67 13.63
CA SER A 363 -37.38 4.37 12.19
C SER A 363 -35.96 4.24 11.62
N ILE A 364 -35.87 3.52 10.51
CA ILE A 364 -34.70 3.46 9.62
C ILE A 364 -35.05 4.23 8.35
N VAL A 365 -34.12 5.05 7.88
CA VAL A 365 -34.19 5.74 6.60
C VAL A 365 -33.32 5.04 5.58
N ILE A 366 -33.89 4.80 4.40
CA ILE A 366 -33.20 4.25 3.25
C ILE A 366 -33.33 5.24 2.10
N THR A 367 -32.18 5.70 1.62
CA THR A 367 -32.11 6.61 0.46
C THR A 367 -31.60 5.87 -0.75
N PHE A 368 -32.17 6.15 -1.92
CA PHE A 368 -31.83 5.58 -3.22
C PHE A 368 -31.43 6.71 -4.16
N GLU A 369 -30.34 6.55 -4.92
CA GLU A 369 -29.96 7.53 -5.94
C GLU A 369 -30.90 7.48 -7.15
N ASN A 370 -31.36 6.28 -7.53
CA ASN A 370 -32.30 6.06 -8.63
C ASN A 370 -33.33 4.97 -8.24
N PRO A 371 -34.44 5.32 -7.55
CA PRO A 371 -35.46 4.34 -7.19
C PRO A 371 -36.17 3.80 -8.44
N GLY A 372 -36.40 2.49 -8.47
CA GLY A 372 -37.25 1.76 -9.40
C GLY A 372 -38.24 0.88 -8.63
N ASN A 373 -38.33 -0.41 -9.00
CA ASN A 373 -39.25 -1.37 -8.38
C ASN A 373 -38.62 -2.12 -7.18
N GLU A 374 -37.82 -1.44 -6.36
CA GLU A 374 -37.20 -2.10 -5.22
C GLU A 374 -38.21 -2.43 -4.10
N LYS A 375 -37.87 -3.46 -3.34
CA LYS A 375 -38.63 -3.95 -2.19
C LYS A 375 -37.68 -4.13 -1.02
N ILE A 376 -38.05 -3.58 0.13
CA ILE A 376 -37.35 -3.79 1.39
C ILE A 376 -38.11 -4.82 2.22
N SER A 377 -37.40 -5.84 2.68
CA SER A 377 -37.92 -6.80 3.65
C SER A 377 -37.01 -6.85 4.87
N ILE A 378 -37.56 -6.92 6.08
CA ILE A 378 -36.79 -7.11 7.32
C ILE A 378 -37.12 -8.49 7.89
N TYR A 379 -36.09 -9.26 8.23
CA TYR A 379 -36.20 -10.59 8.82
C TYR A 379 -35.63 -10.60 10.23
N ASN A 380 -36.22 -11.39 11.13
CA ASN A 380 -35.56 -11.75 12.38
C ASN A 380 -34.47 -12.80 12.14
N LEU A 381 -33.69 -13.13 13.18
CA LEU A 381 -32.59 -14.11 13.07
C LEU A 381 -33.07 -15.55 12.76
N ASN A 382 -34.34 -15.86 13.00
CA ASN A 382 -34.94 -17.15 12.65
C ASN A 382 -35.40 -17.20 11.18
N GLY A 383 -35.16 -16.14 10.39
CA GLY A 383 -35.57 -16.05 8.99
C GLY A 383 -37.04 -15.70 8.77
N GLN A 384 -37.80 -15.38 9.82
CA GLN A 384 -39.17 -14.92 9.70
C GLN A 384 -39.18 -13.47 9.21
N MET A 385 -39.94 -13.21 8.14
CA MET A 385 -40.15 -11.86 7.62
C MET A 385 -41.07 -11.07 8.54
N ILE A 386 -40.63 -9.90 8.96
CA ILE A 386 -41.30 -9.00 9.91
C ILE A 386 -41.82 -7.74 9.20
N VAL A 387 -41.06 -7.22 8.23
CA VAL A 387 -41.46 -6.08 7.40
C VAL A 387 -41.33 -6.45 5.94
N ASP A 388 -42.25 -5.98 5.12
CA ASP A 388 -42.21 -6.13 3.67
C ASP A 388 -42.86 -4.91 3.01
N GLN A 389 -42.05 -4.08 2.34
CA GLN A 389 -42.46 -2.77 1.85
C GLN A 389 -41.88 -2.50 0.45
N SER A 390 -42.74 -2.17 -0.50
CA SER A 390 -42.32 -1.68 -1.83
C SER A 390 -41.87 -0.22 -1.76
N ILE A 391 -40.88 0.14 -2.57
CA ILE A 391 -40.34 1.50 -2.67
C ILE A 391 -40.81 2.13 -3.97
N SER A 392 -41.18 3.40 -3.91
CA SER A 392 -41.43 4.23 -5.09
C SER A 392 -40.77 5.62 -5.00
N SER A 393 -40.03 5.89 -3.92
CA SER A 393 -39.39 7.18 -3.65
C SER A 393 -37.90 7.02 -3.36
N ASN A 394 -37.15 8.10 -3.59
CA ASN A 394 -35.72 8.21 -3.31
C ASN A 394 -35.38 8.20 -1.81
N ARG A 395 -36.37 8.36 -0.94
CA ARG A 395 -36.25 8.28 0.52
C ARG A 395 -37.43 7.51 1.06
N THR A 396 -37.16 6.36 1.66
CA THR A 396 -38.15 5.51 2.34
C THR A 396 -37.82 5.44 3.81
N GLU A 397 -38.84 5.50 4.65
CA GLU A 397 -38.71 5.38 6.09
C GLU A 397 -39.47 4.14 6.57
N ILE A 398 -38.78 3.27 7.32
CA ILE A 398 -39.35 2.05 7.89
C ILE A 398 -39.52 2.26 9.38
N ASN A 399 -40.74 2.15 9.86
CA ASN A 399 -41.04 2.19 11.29
C ASN A 399 -40.54 0.91 11.97
N THR A 400 -39.69 1.06 12.97
CA THR A 400 -39.10 -0.02 13.78
C THR A 400 -39.61 -0.03 15.22
N SER A 401 -40.56 0.85 15.58
CA SER A 401 -41.07 1.01 16.95
C SER A 401 -41.66 -0.27 17.56
N ASN A 402 -42.16 -1.17 16.70
CA ASN A 402 -42.77 -2.43 17.12
C ASN A 402 -41.78 -3.62 17.05
N LEU A 403 -40.53 -3.37 16.68
CA LEU A 403 -39.47 -4.37 16.69
C LEU A 403 -38.87 -4.43 18.10
N ILE A 404 -38.73 -5.64 18.63
CA ILE A 404 -38.04 -5.87 19.89
C ILE A 404 -36.56 -5.51 19.67
N ALA A 405 -35.92 -4.88 20.67
CA ALA A 405 -34.50 -4.59 20.63
C ALA A 405 -33.69 -5.85 20.31
N GLY A 406 -32.85 -5.79 19.28
CA GLY A 406 -32.22 -6.99 18.72
C GLY A 406 -31.60 -6.77 17.35
N ILE A 407 -31.16 -7.88 16.76
CA ILE A 407 -30.55 -7.89 15.43
C ILE A 407 -31.57 -8.37 14.41
N TYR A 408 -31.65 -7.65 13.29
CA TYR A 408 -32.46 -8.02 12.13
C TYR A 408 -31.63 -8.00 10.85
N LEU A 409 -32.10 -8.72 9.83
CA LEU A 409 -31.55 -8.69 8.49
C LEU A 409 -32.48 -7.86 7.60
N LEU A 410 -31.98 -6.75 7.09
CA LEU A 410 -32.65 -5.94 6.09
C LEU A 410 -32.22 -6.41 4.71
N LYS A 411 -33.18 -6.72 3.85
CA LYS A 411 -32.97 -7.16 2.47
C LYS A 411 -33.55 -6.12 1.53
N ILE A 412 -32.77 -5.68 0.55
CA ILE A 412 -33.25 -4.90 -0.59
C ILE A 412 -33.27 -5.83 -1.80
N SER A 413 -34.38 -5.85 -2.53
CA SER A 413 -34.54 -6.65 -3.75
C SER A 413 -35.18 -5.85 -4.87
N LYS A 414 -34.90 -6.20 -6.12
CA LYS A 414 -35.50 -5.62 -7.33
C LYS A 414 -35.78 -6.75 -8.31
N ASP A 415 -36.97 -6.76 -8.90
CA ASP A 415 -37.38 -7.80 -9.87
C ASP A 415 -37.10 -9.23 -9.34
N ASN A 416 -37.46 -9.49 -8.07
CA ASN A 416 -37.22 -10.73 -7.32
C ASN A 416 -35.75 -11.16 -7.14
N LYS A 417 -34.78 -10.31 -7.52
CA LYS A 417 -33.36 -10.51 -7.23
C LYS A 417 -32.95 -9.75 -5.99
N THR A 418 -32.17 -10.39 -5.12
CA THR A 418 -31.60 -9.73 -3.93
C THR A 418 -30.48 -8.79 -4.37
N LEU A 419 -30.61 -7.50 -4.06
CA LEU A 419 -29.58 -6.49 -4.30
C LEU A 419 -28.63 -6.39 -3.10
N GLU A 420 -29.18 -6.33 -1.88
CA GLU A 420 -28.38 -6.27 -0.65
C GLU A 420 -29.06 -7.02 0.49
N VAL A 421 -28.25 -7.56 1.39
CA VAL A 421 -28.65 -7.94 2.75
C VAL A 421 -27.73 -7.22 3.74
N ARG A 422 -28.29 -6.42 4.64
CA ARG A 422 -27.57 -5.67 5.67
C ARG A 422 -28.09 -6.03 7.05
N LYS A 423 -27.18 -6.26 7.98
CA LYS A 423 -27.52 -6.39 9.41
C LYS A 423 -27.89 -5.01 9.98
N ILE A 424 -29.06 -4.92 10.60
CA ILE A 424 -29.50 -3.74 11.34
C ILE A 424 -29.66 -4.09 12.82
N ARG A 425 -29.27 -3.18 13.72
CA ARG A 425 -29.45 -3.32 15.17
C ARG A 425 -30.56 -2.36 15.61
N VAL A 426 -31.65 -2.89 16.15
CA VAL A 426 -32.69 -2.10 16.82
C VAL A 426 -32.33 -2.05 18.31
N GLY A 427 -32.20 -0.84 18.84
CA GLY A 427 -31.71 -0.54 20.19
C GLY A 427 -32.80 -0.37 21.23
#